data_AF-A0A8T7F661-F1
#
_entry.id   AF-A0A8T7F661-F1
#
_cell.length_a   1.000
_cell.length_b   1.000
_cell.length_c   1.000
_cell.angle_alpha   90.00
_cell.angle_beta   90.00
_cell.angle_gamma   90.00
#
_symmetry.space_group_name_H-M   'P 1'
#
loop_
_entity.id
_entity.type
_entity.pdbx_description
1 polymer ?
#
loop_
_entity_poly.entity_id
_entity_poly.type
_entity_poly.pdbx_seq_one_letter_code
_entity_poly.pdbx_strand_id
1 'polypeptide(L)' 'MNRNDTFDEITRLANERLDIWRQAGKSAMTDAMRARLHQIEGQLPTLWDLLRREIAAGQRRVTRETISLADLAA' A
#
# COMPACT_ATOMS: atom_id res chain seq x y z
N MET A 1 4.84 16.25 -14.35
CA MET A 1 5.36 14.97 -13.82
C MET A 1 4.48 14.61 -12.63
N ASN A 2 3.47 13.76 -12.80
CA ASN A 2 2.59 13.34 -11.72
C ASN A 2 3.44 12.58 -10.71
N ARG A 3 3.73 13.21 -9.58
CA ARG A 3 4.50 12.61 -8.48
C ARG A 3 3.53 11.67 -7.77
N ASN A 4 3.40 10.43 -8.27
CA ASN A 4 2.73 9.38 -7.50
C ASN A 4 3.50 9.24 -6.21
N ASP A 5 2.80 9.47 -5.11
CA ASP A 5 3.40 9.54 -3.81
C ASP A 5 3.82 8.13 -3.34
N THR A 6 4.99 7.97 -2.71
CA THR A 6 5.48 6.67 -2.21
C THR A 6 4.42 5.98 -1.32
N PHE A 7 3.67 6.75 -0.53
CA PHE A 7 2.55 6.24 0.27
C PHE A 7 1.33 5.85 -0.57
N ASP A 8 1.01 6.60 -1.63
CA ASP A 8 -0.10 6.26 -2.53
C ASP A 8 0.18 4.93 -3.23
N GLU A 9 1.43 4.71 -3.66
CA GLU A 9 1.84 3.46 -4.29
C GLU A 9 1.79 2.27 -3.31
N ILE A 10 2.25 2.47 -2.07
CA ILE A 10 2.09 1.48 -1.00
C ILE A 10 0.61 1.14 -0.79
N THR A 11 -0.24 2.17 -0.68
CA THR A 11 -1.68 2.01 -0.45
C THR A 11 -2.33 1.25 -1.61
N ARG A 12 -1.99 1.61 -2.85
CA ARG A 12 -2.47 0.94 -4.06
C ARG A 12 -2.09 -0.54 -4.07
N LEU A 13 -0.82 -0.87 -3.81
CA LEU A 13 -0.32 -2.24 -3.77
C LEU A 13 -0.91 -3.06 -2.61
N ALA A 14 -1.10 -2.44 -1.44
CA ALA A 14 -1.74 -3.09 -0.29
C ALA A 14 -3.20 -3.44 -0.58
N ASN A 15 -3.95 -2.53 -1.21
CA ASN A 15 -5.33 -2.77 -1.64
C ASN A 15 -5.39 -3.87 -2.71
N GLU A 16 -4.48 -3.82 -3.70
CA GLU A 16 -4.40 -4.84 -4.74
C GLU A 16 -4.12 -6.24 -4.15
N ARG A 17 -3.20 -6.33 -3.18
CA ARG A 17 -2.93 -7.57 -2.42
C ARG A 17 -4.18 -8.08 -1.70
N LEU A 18 -4.92 -7.19 -1.04
CA LEU A 18 -6.16 -7.54 -0.34
C LEU A 18 -7.23 -8.07 -1.31
N ASP A 19 -7.38 -7.43 -2.47
CA ASP A 19 -8.36 -7.84 -3.46
C ASP A 19 -8.02 -9.20 -4.09
N ILE A 20 -6.74 -9.52 -4.30
CA ILE A 20 -6.30 -10.85 -4.71
C ILE A 20 -6.75 -11.91 -3.70
N TRP A 21 -6.55 -11.67 -2.40
CA TRP A 21 -6.99 -12.60 -1.36
C TRP A 21 -8.51 -12.74 -1.30
N ARG A 22 -9.25 -11.64 -1.47
CA ARG A 22 -10.73 -11.68 -1.54
C ARG A 22 -11.22 -12.49 -2.73
N GLN A 23 -10.59 -12.34 -3.90
CA GLN A 23 -10.92 -13.11 -5.09
C GLN A 23 -10.59 -14.60 -4.89
N ALA A 24 -9.44 -14.91 -4.27
CA ALA A 24 -9.03 -16.28 -3.97
C ALA A 24 -9.92 -16.96 -2.91
N GLY A 25 -10.60 -16.19 -2.06
CA GLY A 25 -11.63 -16.69 -1.16
C GLY A 25 -12.96 -17.03 -1.87
N LYS A 26 -13.24 -16.39 -3.01
CA LYS A 26 -14.45 -16.63 -3.83
C LYS A 26 -14.25 -17.69 -4.90
N SER A 27 -13.03 -17.88 -5.37
CA SER A 27 -12.66 -18.77 -6.47
C SER A 27 -11.24 -19.29 -6.25
N ALA A 28 -10.87 -20.40 -6.87
CA ALA A 28 -9.53 -20.94 -6.72
C ALA A 28 -8.45 -19.91 -7.11
N MET A 29 -7.36 -19.86 -6.33
CA MET A 29 -6.21 -19.01 -6.62
C MET A 29 -5.60 -19.40 -7.97
N THR A 30 -5.61 -18.48 -8.93
CA THR A 30 -4.99 -18.69 -10.24
C THR A 30 -3.49 -18.44 -10.20
N ASP A 31 -2.75 -19.00 -11.16
CA ASP A 31 -1.31 -18.75 -11.28
C ASP A 31 -0.99 -17.27 -11.54
N ALA A 32 -1.84 -16.57 -12.29
CA ALA A 32 -1.71 -15.14 -12.53
C ALA A 32 -1.85 -14.34 -11.22
N MET A 33 -2.83 -14.68 -10.38
CA MET A 33 -3.02 -14.06 -9.07
C MET A 33 -1.83 -14.33 -8.14
N ARG A 34 -1.33 -15.57 -8.14
CA ARG A 34 -0.15 -15.96 -7.34
C ARG A 34 1.11 -15.21 -7.80
N ALA A 35 1.34 -15.14 -9.11
CA ALA A 35 2.47 -14.40 -9.67
C ALA A 35 2.39 -12.91 -9.32
N ARG A 36 1.19 -12.32 -9.41
CA ARG A 36 0.99 -10.91 -9.03
C ARG A 36 1.21 -10.67 -7.55
N LEU A 37 0.72 -11.57 -6.69
CA LEU A 37 0.94 -11.50 -5.25
C LEU A 37 2.44 -11.50 -4.92
N HIS A 38 3.23 -12.40 -5.53
CA HIS A 38 4.68 -12.44 -5.35
C HIS A 38 5.38 -11.15 -5.80
N GLN A 39 4.93 -10.54 -6.91
CA GLN A 39 5.46 -9.24 -7.33
C GLN A 39 5.20 -8.15 -6.27
N ILE A 40 3.97 -8.08 -5.76
CA ILE A 40 3.60 -7.10 -4.74
C ILE A 40 4.42 -7.31 -3.46
N GLU A 41 4.59 -8.57 -3.03
CA GLU A 41 5.38 -8.93 -1.84
C GLU A 41 6.86 -8.60 -2.00
N GLY A 42 7.40 -8.63 -3.23
CA GLY A 42 8.76 -8.17 -3.52
C GLY A 42 8.92 -6.64 -3.52
N GLN A 43 7.87 -5.88 -3.83
CA GLN A 43 7.92 -4.42 -3.97
C GLN A 43 7.67 -3.66 -2.66
N LEU A 44 6.71 -4.14 -1.86
CA LEU A 44 6.27 -3.44 -0.64
C LEU A 44 7.41 -3.16 0.35
N PRO A 45 8.35 -4.08 0.64
CA PRO A 45 9.42 -3.81 1.61
C PRO A 45 10.30 -2.62 1.21
N THR A 46 10.65 -2.52 -0.07
CA THR A 46 11.48 -1.42 -0.59
C THR A 46 10.74 -0.09 -0.53
N LEU A 47 9.45 -0.07 -0.87
CA LEU A 47 8.64 1.15 -0.80
C LEU A 47 8.46 1.63 0.64
N TRP A 48 8.26 0.72 1.60
CA TRP A 48 8.23 1.07 3.02
C TRP A 48 9.56 1.62 3.50
N ASP A 49 10.69 1.06 3.07
CA ASP A 49 12.01 1.62 3.42
C ASP A 49 12.19 3.03 2.85
N LEU A 50 11.80 3.25 1.58
CA LEU A 50 11.84 4.54 0.94
C LEU A 50 10.99 5.57 1.70
N LEU A 51 9.75 5.23 2.04
CA LEU A 51 8.86 6.11 2.81
C LEU A 51 9.46 6.49 4.16
N ARG A 52 10.07 5.53 4.89
CA ARG A 52 10.74 5.83 6.16
C ARG A 52 11.90 6.81 5.98
N ARG A 53 12.68 6.69 4.91
CA ARG A 53 13.79 7.62 4.60
C ARG A 53 13.26 9.00 4.24
N GLU A 54 12.19 9.10 3.46
CA GLU A 54 11.54 10.38 3.13
C GLU A 54 11.05 11.12 4.37
N ILE A 55 10.43 10.39 5.31
CA ILE A 55 9.99 10.95 6.61
C ILE A 55 11.19 11.41 7.43
N ALA A 56 12.23 10.58 7.56
CA ALA A 56 13.43 10.90 8.34
C ALA A 56 14.20 12.10 7.75
N ALA A 57 14.22 12.24 6.42
CA ALA A 57 14.82 13.37 5.72
C ALA A 57 14.01 14.67 5.84
N GLY A 58 12.86 14.66 6.52
CA GLY A 58 11.95 15.81 6.59
C GLY A 58 11.31 16.18 5.25
N GLN A 59 11.45 15.32 4.23
CA GLN A 59 10.82 15.49 2.91
C GLN A 59 9.30 15.28 2.98
N ARG A 60 8.84 14.64 4.06
CA ARG A 60 7.44 14.43 4.40
C ARG A 60 7.18 14.96 5.81
N ARG A 61 6.38 16.03 5.93
CA ARG A 61 5.78 16.39 7.23
C ARG A 61 4.62 15.44 7.47
N VAL A 62 4.79 14.47 8.35
CA VAL A 62 3.66 13.69 8.88
C VAL A 62 2.89 14.62 9.81
N THR A 63 1.95 15.39 9.28
CA THR A 63 1.04 16.20 10.10
C THR A 63 0.07 15.25 10.82
N ARG A 64 -0.05 15.44 12.13
CA ARG A 64 -0.88 14.64 13.05
C ARG A 64 -2.39 14.76 12.80
N GLU A 65 -2.81 15.49 11.77
CA GLU A 65 -4.21 15.83 11.48
C GLU A 65 -5.01 14.70 10.81
N THR A 66 -4.35 13.65 10.30
CA THR A 66 -5.05 12.60 9.52
C THR A 66 -5.71 11.50 10.35
N ILE A 67 -5.72 11.60 11.69
CA ILE A 67 -6.49 10.68 12.54
C ILE A 67 -7.41 11.53 13.43
N SER A 68 -8.41 12.16 12.81
CA SER A 68 -9.62 12.53 13.55
C SER A 68 -10.45 11.28 13.73
N LEU A 69 -10.63 10.84 14.98
CA LEU A 69 -11.55 9.75 15.36
C LEU A 69 -13.00 10.03 14.93
N ALA A 70 -13.33 11.25 14.49
CA ALA A 70 -14.66 11.62 14.00
C ALA A 70 -15.00 11.01 12.63
N ASP A 71 -14.01 10.68 11.79
CA ASP A 71 -14.26 10.16 10.43
C ASP A 71 -14.47 8.64 10.39
N LEU A 72 -14.27 7.93 11.51
CA LEU A 72 -14.41 6.47 11.62
C LEU A 72 -15.79 6.02 12.15
N ALA A 73 -16.72 6.95 12.38
CA ALA A 73 -18.00 6.70 13.02
C ALA A 73 -19.24 7.09 12.18
N ALA A 74 -19.11 7.17 10.85
CA ALA A 74 -20.23 7.43 9.93
C ALA A 74 -20.66 6.17 9.17
#